data_AF-A0A3M0W3L5-F1
#
_entry.id   AF-A0A3M0W3L5-F1
#
_cell.length_a   1.000
_cell.length_b   1.000
_cell.length_c   1.000
_cell.angle_alpha   90.00
_cell.angle_beta   90.00
_cell.angle_gamma   90.00
#
_symmetry.space_group_name_H-M   'P 1'
#
loop_
_entity.id
_entity.type
_entity.pdbx_description
1 polymer ?
#
loop_
_entity_poly.entity_id
_entity_poly.type
_entity_poly.pdbx_seq_one_letter_code
_entity_poly.pdbx_strand_id
1 'polypeptide(L)'
;MMFRGKPVQLEPDNRNASDLMQSIIAISATDDIDFLKTFVKDCIRRGILQEQLFTWVVGTLLLLKPEAAPDLATMLRPSSFQAKADLLEIFHLACQSDNANALSVFCQIHSLFPGCYIYKDTIPSLWEANRPADALMLHQYLVSKGDLPGTFEVLKPFVHHITSTNGDIEAFLRGLHAEGISFDAQIWRLHSALLEKPLEKVNERRRISDEVAARVLASFPFEFAIRNLRFFGLIEVGPLSVRQMVQSAPTAKALEERFKTVEEHEIDLGSSAFVRLLRRLSSNGVFETAKQIADSDMHHDEYEDHNLQKDLLRAYHMTDNHSSINHTLTVLSEGDLDPRRQSTSNNLLLQSAIEMHDHLKILRTVDHLCQQGIFVEEDMLKLLIDTMLDPDVEASNSVDSVGFLIGLLQRMLAAGNQIPSRTWLRPLAALAGEGRLDELERLLLWLASFYTASSTTRHLAVKSLSSLFTLRMQNKIIDWTFKHADWKRCHDEHNDLPWLRGATILKTLRDEYAIPVKLETLTTAFILSIRRLLSRQVANRRVGINRFGMAPRSYLKSWCQFWNMPLKQDKEDQLVRNILQKRSPDRHPRHSQTLVE
;
A
#
# COMPACT_ATOMS: atom_id res chain seq x y z
N MET A 1 46.04 18.07 -9.16
CA MET A 1 45.68 16.74 -8.61
C MET A 1 45.55 16.88 -7.11
N MET A 2 44.32 16.96 -6.59
CA MET A 2 44.08 16.93 -5.13
C MET A 2 44.22 15.48 -4.67
N PHE A 3 45.10 15.25 -3.69
CA PHE A 3 45.25 13.96 -3.01
C PHE A 3 43.91 13.56 -2.36
N ARG A 4 43.11 12.73 -3.02
CA ARG A 4 42.11 11.93 -2.32
C ARG A 4 42.88 10.79 -1.65
N GLY A 5 43.01 10.85 -0.32
CA GLY A 5 43.59 9.77 0.47
C GLY A 5 42.88 8.43 0.23
N LYS A 6 43.49 7.33 0.69
CA LYS A 6 42.88 6.00 0.57
C LYS A 6 41.46 6.03 1.16
N PRO A 7 40.44 5.51 0.46
CA PRO A 7 39.09 5.46 0.99
C PRO A 7 39.10 4.64 2.27
N VAL A 8 38.72 5.27 3.38
CA VAL A 8 38.51 4.58 4.66
C VAL A 8 37.19 3.83 4.52
N GLN A 9 37.27 2.50 4.52
CA GLN A 9 36.09 1.65 4.49
C GLN A 9 35.59 1.53 5.94
N LEU A 10 34.55 2.27 6.24
CA LEU A 10 33.88 2.21 7.53
C LEU A 10 32.90 1.04 7.48
N GLU A 11 33.19 -0.03 8.23
CA GLU A 11 32.23 -1.13 8.39
C GLU A 11 31.04 -0.69 9.26
N PRO A 12 29.81 -1.15 8.95
CA PRO A 12 28.58 -0.68 9.60
C PRO A 12 28.54 -0.94 11.12
N ASP A 13 29.31 -1.92 11.62
CA ASP A 13 29.33 -2.30 13.04
C ASP A 13 30.27 -1.44 13.91
N ASN A 14 30.95 -0.44 13.33
CA ASN A 14 31.90 0.39 14.05
C ASN A 14 31.21 1.64 14.64
N ARG A 15 31.21 1.78 15.98
CA ARG A 15 30.70 2.98 16.68
C ARG A 15 31.21 4.30 16.10
N ASN A 16 32.49 4.34 15.69
CA ASN A 16 33.08 5.53 15.10
C ASN A 16 32.48 5.90 13.72
N ALA A 17 31.94 4.92 12.99
CA ALA A 17 31.27 5.14 11.71
C ALA A 17 29.87 5.73 11.91
N SER A 18 29.15 5.24 12.93
CA SER A 18 27.87 5.78 13.39
C SER A 18 27.98 7.24 13.80
N ASP A 19 28.95 7.56 14.67
CA ASP A 19 29.16 8.93 15.17
C ASP A 19 29.53 9.90 14.03
N LEU A 20 30.34 9.43 13.07
CA LEU A 20 30.73 10.22 11.91
C LEU A 20 29.53 10.45 10.96
N MET A 21 28.68 9.44 10.78
CA MET A 21 27.45 9.58 9.98
C MET A 21 26.44 10.51 10.62
N GLN A 22 26.19 10.39 11.93
CA GLN A 22 25.34 11.33 12.67
C GLN A 22 25.89 12.76 12.57
N SER A 23 27.21 12.95 12.66
CA SER A 23 27.84 14.27 12.51
C SER A 23 27.64 14.84 11.10
N ILE A 24 27.80 14.02 10.06
CA ILE A 24 27.54 14.44 8.67
C ILE A 24 26.07 14.82 8.50
N ILE A 25 25.14 14.02 9.02
CA ILE A 25 23.70 14.28 8.93
C ILE A 25 23.35 15.58 9.66
N ALA A 26 23.85 15.79 10.88
CA ALA A 26 23.60 17.00 11.66
C ALA A 26 24.11 18.26 10.96
N ILE A 27 25.34 18.24 10.45
CA ILE A 27 25.92 19.38 9.71
C ILE A 27 25.18 19.62 8.39
N SER A 28 24.80 18.55 7.68
CA SER A 28 24.08 18.68 6.41
C SER A 28 22.65 19.18 6.63
N ALA A 29 22.01 18.81 7.73
CA ALA A 29 20.68 19.28 8.11
C ALA A 29 20.66 20.79 8.41
N THR A 30 21.75 21.37 8.92
CA THR A 30 21.85 22.83 9.13
C THR A 30 22.18 23.57 7.84
N ASP A 31 23.15 23.09 7.07
CA ASP A 31 23.82 23.90 6.03
C ASP A 31 23.34 23.60 4.60
N ASP A 32 23.13 22.33 4.23
CA ASP A 32 22.83 21.92 2.85
C ASP A 32 21.90 20.68 2.77
N ILE A 33 20.60 20.95 2.65
CA ILE A 33 19.55 19.94 2.54
C ILE A 33 19.64 19.17 1.21
N ASP A 34 20.12 19.80 0.13
CA ASP A 34 20.25 19.15 -1.17
C ASP A 34 21.41 18.14 -1.18
N PHE A 35 22.49 18.46 -0.47
CA PHE A 35 23.55 17.50 -0.17
C PHE A 35 23.02 16.34 0.67
N LEU A 36 22.25 16.61 1.72
CA LEU A 36 21.62 15.57 2.54
C LEU A 36 20.73 14.64 1.71
N LYS A 37 19.88 15.20 0.83
CA LYS A 37 19.04 14.43 -0.11
C LYS A 37 19.88 13.52 -1.03
N THR A 38 21.02 14.01 -1.50
CA THR A 38 21.92 13.24 -2.37
C THR A 38 22.66 12.14 -1.59
N PHE A 39 23.10 12.46 -0.37
CA PHE A 39 23.76 11.53 0.54
C PHE A 39 22.84 10.37 0.92
N VAL A 40 21.60 10.68 1.32
CA VAL A 40 20.57 9.67 1.65
C VAL A 40 20.31 8.73 0.48
N LYS A 41 20.20 9.25 -0.75
CA LYS A 41 20.04 8.41 -1.95
C LYS A 41 21.22 7.46 -2.16
N ASP A 42 22.45 7.88 -1.84
CA ASP A 42 23.63 7.01 -1.96
C ASP A 42 23.65 5.95 -0.85
N CYS A 43 23.25 6.30 0.38
CA CYS A 43 23.10 5.35 1.49
C CYS A 43 22.08 4.26 1.18
N ILE A 44 20.91 4.64 0.65
CA ILE A 44 19.85 3.70 0.23
C ILE A 44 20.38 2.75 -0.86
N ARG A 45 21.04 3.28 -1.90
CA ARG A 45 21.61 2.46 -2.98
C ARG A 45 22.66 1.47 -2.52
N ARG A 46 23.41 1.80 -1.47
CA ARG A 46 24.50 0.97 -0.94
C ARG A 46 24.09 0.08 0.22
N GLY A 47 22.85 0.22 0.72
CA GLY A 47 22.35 -0.54 1.86
C GLY A 47 23.07 -0.24 3.18
N ILE A 48 23.58 0.98 3.36
CA ILE A 48 24.34 1.35 4.57
C ILE A 48 23.37 1.80 5.67
N LEU A 49 23.43 1.15 6.85
CA LEU A 49 22.66 1.48 8.06
C LEU A 49 21.16 1.72 7.83
N GLN A 50 20.52 0.86 7.02
CA GLN A 50 19.09 1.00 6.70
C GLN A 50 18.20 1.11 7.93
N GLU A 51 18.59 0.47 9.04
CA GLU A 51 17.82 0.40 10.29
C GLU A 51 17.73 1.73 11.05
N GLN A 52 18.79 2.54 11.04
CA GLN A 52 18.91 3.74 11.87
C GLN A 52 18.84 5.03 11.03
N LEU A 53 18.95 4.90 9.70
CA LEU A 53 18.97 6.02 8.79
C LEU A 53 17.69 6.85 8.84
N PHE A 54 16.53 6.21 9.01
CA PHE A 54 15.27 6.92 9.12
C PHE A 54 15.27 7.84 10.34
N THR A 55 15.54 7.29 11.53
CA THR A 55 15.52 8.04 12.77
C THR A 55 16.57 9.14 12.81
N TRP A 56 17.78 8.87 12.33
CA TRP A 56 18.83 9.90 12.31
C TRP A 56 18.49 11.04 11.37
N VAL A 57 18.10 10.75 10.12
CA VAL A 57 17.83 11.81 9.15
C VAL A 57 16.56 12.57 9.52
N VAL A 58 15.45 11.87 9.75
CA VAL A 58 14.15 12.50 10.01
C VAL A 58 14.12 13.12 11.41
N GLY A 59 14.67 12.45 12.42
CA GLY A 59 14.73 12.96 13.78
C GLY A 59 15.65 14.18 13.92
N THR A 60 16.84 14.17 13.31
CA THR A 60 17.72 15.35 13.31
C THR A 60 17.13 16.52 12.52
N LEU A 61 16.40 16.26 11.43
CA LEU A 61 15.66 17.32 10.73
C LEU A 61 14.52 17.88 11.58
N LEU A 62 13.76 17.04 12.28
CA LEU A 62 12.73 17.51 13.22
C LEU A 62 13.32 18.34 14.36
N LEU A 63 14.53 18.02 14.81
CA LEU A 63 15.24 18.80 15.83
C LEU A 63 15.67 20.18 15.29
N LEU A 64 16.28 20.23 14.11
CA LEU A 64 17.00 21.42 13.60
C LEU A 64 16.22 22.25 12.56
N LYS A 65 15.57 21.59 11.59
CA LYS A 65 14.80 22.22 10.48
C LYS A 65 13.57 21.37 10.10
N PRO A 66 12.46 21.48 10.85
CA PRO A 66 11.28 20.64 10.64
C PRO A 66 10.70 20.68 9.23
N GLU A 67 10.73 21.83 8.55
CA GLU A 67 10.08 22.03 7.24
C GLU A 67 10.55 21.06 6.15
N ALA A 68 11.81 20.59 6.22
CA ALA A 68 12.38 19.68 5.24
C ALA A 68 12.19 18.19 5.58
N ALA A 69 11.69 17.87 6.78
CA ALA A 69 11.57 16.50 7.26
C ALA A 69 10.53 15.64 6.47
N PRO A 70 9.34 16.15 6.07
CA PRO A 70 8.36 15.35 5.34
C PRO A 70 8.86 14.83 3.98
N ASP A 71 9.57 15.69 3.22
CA ASP A 71 10.16 15.33 1.93
C ASP A 71 11.10 14.12 2.04
N LEU A 72 11.95 14.11 3.07
CA LEU A 72 12.91 13.03 3.28
C LEU A 72 12.27 11.79 3.92
N ALA A 73 11.25 11.97 4.77
CA ALA A 73 10.47 10.87 5.32
C ALA A 73 9.74 10.07 4.22
N THR A 74 9.16 10.75 3.22
CA THR A 74 8.52 10.06 2.08
C THR A 74 9.53 9.26 1.25
N MET A 75 10.77 9.73 1.14
CA MET A 75 11.85 9.04 0.42
C MET A 75 12.39 7.83 1.18
N LEU A 76 12.47 7.91 2.50
CA LEU A 76 13.03 6.87 3.37
C LEU A 76 12.03 5.80 3.79
N ARG A 77 10.72 6.12 3.74
CA ARG A 77 9.62 5.22 4.09
C ARG A 77 9.77 3.78 3.54
N PRO A 78 10.06 3.54 2.24
CA PRO A 78 10.08 2.19 1.70
C PRO A 78 11.35 1.37 2.04
N SER A 79 12.40 1.99 2.58
CA SER A 79 13.73 1.35 2.66
C SER A 79 14.37 1.36 4.04
N SER A 80 13.89 2.19 4.97
CA SER A 80 14.58 2.43 6.24
C SER A 80 13.68 2.54 7.46
N PHE A 81 12.36 2.52 7.27
CA PHE A 81 11.41 2.51 8.39
C PHE A 81 11.24 1.08 8.91
N GLN A 82 11.50 0.86 10.19
CA GLN A 82 11.37 -0.46 10.81
C GLN A 82 10.02 -0.64 11.48
N ALA A 83 9.68 0.23 12.44
CA ALA A 83 8.52 0.02 13.30
C ALA A 83 8.14 1.26 14.13
N LYS A 84 7.18 1.06 15.05
CA LYS A 84 6.75 2.01 16.08
C LYS A 84 7.91 2.64 16.87
N ALA A 85 9.00 1.91 17.10
CA ALA A 85 10.16 2.41 17.84
C ALA A 85 10.76 3.68 17.19
N ASP A 86 10.89 3.69 15.87
CA ASP A 86 11.42 4.83 15.12
C ASP A 86 10.53 6.06 15.28
N LEU A 87 9.20 5.88 15.29
CA LEU A 87 8.24 6.96 15.49
C LEU A 87 8.35 7.57 16.89
N LEU A 88 8.55 6.74 17.92
CA LEU A 88 8.72 7.23 19.28
C LEU A 88 10.05 8.00 19.43
N GLU A 89 11.12 7.53 18.80
CA GLU A 89 12.42 8.21 18.86
C GLU A 89 12.40 9.56 18.13
N ILE A 90 11.83 9.64 16.92
CA ILE A 90 11.67 10.94 16.24
C ILE A 90 10.70 11.87 16.98
N PHE A 91 9.70 11.33 17.70
CA PHE A 91 8.80 12.11 18.55
C PHE A 91 9.56 12.76 19.70
N HIS A 92 10.43 12.03 20.38
CA HIS A 92 11.27 12.58 21.44
C HIS A 92 12.22 13.66 20.91
N LEU A 93 12.77 13.49 19.70
CA LEU A 93 13.60 14.51 19.04
C LEU A 93 12.78 15.75 18.63
N ALA A 94 11.56 15.57 18.14
CA ALA A 94 10.66 16.69 17.87
C ALA A 94 10.29 17.45 19.16
N CYS A 95 10.14 16.73 20.28
CA CYS A 95 9.93 17.36 21.58
C CYS A 95 11.14 18.20 22.04
N GLN A 96 12.35 17.85 21.64
CA GLN A 96 13.57 18.58 21.99
C GLN A 96 13.85 19.79 21.07
N SER A 97 13.09 19.97 20.00
CA SER A 97 13.27 21.08 19.08
C SER A 97 12.85 22.42 19.70
N ASP A 98 13.64 23.45 19.43
CA ASP A 98 13.31 24.85 19.76
C ASP A 98 12.18 25.41 18.86
N ASN A 99 11.82 24.70 17.78
CA ASN A 99 10.79 25.14 16.84
C ASN A 99 9.39 24.68 17.28
N ALA A 100 8.48 25.65 17.50
CA ALA A 100 7.09 25.39 17.87
C ALA A 100 6.33 24.50 16.87
N ASN A 101 6.75 24.47 15.60
CA ASN A 101 6.10 23.67 14.56
C ASN A 101 6.59 22.22 14.49
N ALA A 102 7.63 21.83 15.25
CA ALA A 102 8.25 20.51 15.12
C ALA A 102 7.25 19.36 15.37
N LEU A 103 6.36 19.49 16.37
CA LEU A 103 5.34 18.47 16.64
C LEU A 103 4.22 18.45 15.59
N SER A 104 3.86 19.60 15.01
CA SER A 104 2.90 19.65 13.90
C SER A 104 3.47 18.95 12.64
N VAL A 105 4.75 19.14 12.37
CA VAL A 105 5.45 18.42 11.29
C VAL A 105 5.58 16.93 11.60
N PHE A 106 5.85 16.57 12.86
CA PHE A 106 5.82 15.16 13.28
C PHE A 106 4.47 14.51 12.98
N CYS A 107 3.34 15.20 13.23
CA CYS A 107 2.01 14.70 12.87
C CYS A 107 1.90 14.45 11.34
N GLN A 108 2.47 15.32 10.50
CA GLN A 108 2.49 15.09 9.04
C GLN A 108 3.29 13.83 8.68
N ILE A 109 4.44 13.60 9.32
CA ILE A 109 5.24 12.39 9.10
C ILE A 109 4.49 11.15 9.60
N HIS A 110 3.90 11.20 10.78
CA HIS A 110 3.07 10.11 11.33
C HIS A 110 1.94 9.72 10.38
N SER A 111 1.34 10.68 9.66
CA SER A 111 0.27 10.39 8.70
C SER A 111 0.71 9.52 7.51
N LEU A 112 2.02 9.41 7.26
CA LEU A 112 2.58 8.50 6.28
C LEU A 112 2.57 7.04 6.74
N PHE A 113 2.34 6.76 8.02
CA PHE A 113 2.42 5.43 8.64
C PHE A 113 1.09 5.06 9.33
N PRO A 114 0.03 4.75 8.56
CA PRO A 114 -1.24 4.34 9.14
C PRO A 114 -1.11 3.02 9.91
N GLY A 115 -1.75 2.91 11.07
CA GLY A 115 -1.75 1.71 11.92
C GLY A 115 -0.66 1.66 13.00
N CYS A 116 0.15 2.71 13.15
CA CYS A 116 1.11 2.82 14.25
C CYS A 116 0.50 3.58 15.44
N TYR A 117 0.05 2.86 16.47
CA TYR A 117 -0.56 3.46 17.67
C TYR A 117 0.50 3.84 18.72
N ILE A 118 0.63 5.14 19.01
CA ILE A 118 1.65 5.75 19.86
C ILE A 118 1.06 6.58 21.02
N TYR A 119 -0.26 6.71 21.12
CA TYR A 119 -0.96 7.54 22.11
C TYR A 119 -0.52 7.23 23.54
N LYS A 120 -0.46 5.94 23.91
CA LYS A 120 -0.12 5.47 25.25
C LYS A 120 1.27 5.92 25.72
N ASP A 121 2.22 6.10 24.80
CA ASP A 121 3.62 6.40 25.11
C ASP A 121 3.93 7.91 24.99
N THR A 122 3.24 8.60 24.09
CA THR A 122 3.53 10.01 23.76
C THR A 122 2.77 11.01 24.64
N ILE A 123 1.51 10.72 24.98
CA ILE A 123 0.70 11.66 25.75
C ILE A 123 1.19 11.78 27.21
N PRO A 124 1.48 10.70 27.95
CA PRO A 124 2.01 10.82 29.30
C PRO A 124 3.35 11.58 29.35
N SER A 125 4.24 11.34 28.39
CA SER A 125 5.55 12.01 28.35
C SER A 125 5.45 13.53 28.11
N LEU A 126 4.45 14.01 27.37
CA LEU A 126 4.19 15.46 27.24
C LEU A 126 3.68 16.09 28.54
N TRP A 127 2.86 15.36 29.29
CA TRP A 127 2.40 15.81 30.61
C TRP A 127 3.53 15.84 31.63
N GLU A 128 4.42 14.83 31.64
CA GLU A 128 5.64 14.82 32.46
C GLU A 128 6.59 15.98 32.11
N ALA A 129 6.70 16.33 30.83
CA ALA A 129 7.46 17.48 30.35
C ALA A 129 6.78 18.84 30.58
N ASN A 130 5.59 18.87 31.20
CA ASN A 130 4.78 20.07 31.43
C ASN A 130 4.44 20.86 30.15
N ARG A 131 4.06 20.15 29.08
CA ARG A 131 3.70 20.71 27.75
C ARG A 131 2.22 20.49 27.41
N PRO A 132 1.27 21.16 28.09
CA PRO A 132 -0.16 20.88 27.96
C PRO A 132 -0.75 21.25 26.59
N ALA A 133 -0.27 22.33 25.96
CA ALA A 133 -0.75 22.76 24.64
C ALA A 133 -0.40 21.74 23.56
N ASP A 134 0.82 21.19 23.62
CA ASP A 134 1.27 20.14 22.71
C ASP A 134 0.54 18.83 22.95
N ALA A 135 0.27 18.48 24.22
CA ALA A 135 -0.52 17.32 24.57
C ALA A 135 -1.96 17.40 24.03
N LEU A 136 -2.61 18.58 24.09
CA LEU A 136 -3.94 18.81 23.53
C LEU A 136 -3.95 18.70 21.99
N MET A 137 -2.98 19.33 21.33
CA MET A 137 -2.84 19.27 19.88
C MET A 137 -2.60 17.84 19.40
N LEU A 138 -1.68 17.12 20.04
CA LEU A 138 -1.38 15.73 19.69
C LEU A 138 -2.54 14.79 20.02
N HIS A 139 -3.25 15.01 21.14
CA HIS A 139 -4.46 14.26 21.48
C HIS A 139 -5.51 14.36 20.38
N GLN A 140 -5.86 15.59 19.96
CA GLN A 140 -6.85 15.80 18.90
C GLN A 140 -6.43 15.13 17.59
N TYR A 141 -5.15 15.24 17.24
CA TYR A 141 -4.60 14.59 16.05
C TYR A 141 -4.69 13.06 16.11
N LEU A 142 -4.19 12.45 17.18
CA LEU A 142 -4.16 10.99 17.33
C LEU A 142 -5.57 10.38 17.38
N VAL A 143 -6.48 11.03 18.13
CA VAL A 143 -7.90 10.62 18.18
C VAL A 143 -8.52 10.66 16.78
N SER A 144 -8.28 11.72 16.00
CA SER A 144 -8.76 11.80 14.61
C SER A 144 -8.16 10.76 13.65
N LYS A 145 -7.11 10.06 14.07
CA LYS A 145 -6.46 8.97 13.34
C LYS A 145 -6.84 7.58 13.88
N GLY A 146 -7.75 7.52 14.85
CA GLY A 146 -8.17 6.28 15.49
C GLY A 146 -7.18 5.73 16.52
N ASP A 147 -6.18 6.53 16.95
CA ASP A 147 -5.28 6.18 18.05
C ASP A 147 -5.83 6.77 19.36
N LEU A 148 -6.44 5.90 20.17
CA LEU A 148 -7.39 6.29 21.21
C LEU A 148 -6.83 6.11 22.63
N PRO A 149 -7.33 6.87 23.61
CA PRO A 149 -7.03 6.64 25.03
C PRO A 149 -7.58 5.28 25.48
N GLY A 150 -6.70 4.37 25.90
CA GLY A 150 -7.11 3.05 26.40
C GLY A 150 -7.84 3.06 27.75
N THR A 151 -7.65 4.10 28.57
CA THR A 151 -8.30 4.24 29.88
C THR A 151 -8.56 5.71 30.23
N PHE A 152 -9.55 5.95 31.10
CA PHE A 152 -9.83 7.28 31.64
C PHE A 152 -8.64 7.90 32.39
N GLU A 153 -7.76 7.08 32.97
CA GLU A 153 -6.61 7.57 33.74
C GLU A 153 -5.67 8.47 32.92
N VAL A 154 -5.50 8.16 31.63
CA VAL A 154 -4.69 8.97 30.70
C VAL A 154 -5.34 10.31 30.38
N LEU A 155 -6.67 10.43 30.57
CA LEU A 155 -7.43 11.65 30.33
C LEU A 155 -7.49 12.58 31.54
N LYS A 156 -7.17 12.11 32.75
CA LYS A 156 -7.20 12.94 33.96
C LYS A 156 -6.39 14.23 33.83
N PRO A 157 -5.13 14.23 33.32
CA PRO A 157 -4.35 15.47 33.18
C PRO A 157 -5.02 16.52 32.29
N PHE A 158 -5.71 16.08 31.23
CA PHE A 158 -6.48 16.97 30.35
C PHE A 158 -7.61 17.65 31.10
N VAL A 159 -8.42 16.87 31.84
CA VAL A 159 -9.54 17.42 32.61
C VAL A 159 -9.03 18.43 33.64
N HIS A 160 -7.94 18.11 34.36
CA HIS A 160 -7.33 19.05 35.32
C HIS A 160 -6.88 20.35 34.65
N HIS A 161 -6.22 20.26 33.49
CA HIS A 161 -5.74 21.42 32.77
C HIS A 161 -6.88 22.28 32.22
N ILE A 162 -7.89 21.67 31.60
CA ILE A 162 -9.06 22.38 31.05
C ILE A 162 -9.83 23.08 32.17
N THR A 163 -10.03 22.39 33.30
CA THR A 163 -10.69 22.98 34.48
C THR A 163 -9.89 24.18 35.02
N SER A 164 -8.57 24.05 35.14
CA SER A 164 -7.70 25.10 35.68
C SER A 164 -7.60 26.33 34.77
N THR A 165 -7.74 26.13 33.46
CA THR A 165 -7.70 27.20 32.45
C THR A 165 -9.10 27.75 32.10
N ASN A 166 -10.15 27.22 32.74
CA ASN A 166 -11.55 27.53 32.43
C ASN A 166 -11.90 27.31 30.94
N GLY A 167 -11.33 26.24 30.36
CA GLY A 167 -11.56 25.83 28.98
C GLY A 167 -12.87 25.07 28.79
N ASP A 168 -13.22 24.83 27.53
CA ASP A 168 -14.48 24.18 27.14
C ASP A 168 -14.37 22.65 27.18
N ILE A 169 -14.99 22.04 28.20
CA ILE A 169 -15.05 20.57 28.35
C ILE A 169 -16.01 19.93 27.34
N GLU A 170 -17.06 20.63 26.92
CA GLU A 170 -17.99 20.09 25.93
C GLU A 170 -17.28 19.93 24.58
N ALA A 171 -16.42 20.89 24.22
CA ALA A 171 -15.57 20.77 23.04
C ALA A 171 -14.62 19.57 23.11
N PHE A 172 -14.06 19.29 24.29
CA PHE A 172 -13.20 18.12 24.51
C PHE A 172 -13.98 16.80 24.38
N LEU A 173 -15.16 16.71 25.02
CA LEU A 173 -16.03 15.53 24.93
C LEU A 173 -16.51 15.26 23.51
N ARG A 174 -16.84 16.32 22.74
CA ARG A 174 -17.27 16.19 21.33
C ARG A 174 -16.22 15.50 20.47
N GLY A 175 -14.92 15.73 20.74
CA GLY A 175 -13.82 15.05 20.07
C GLY A 175 -13.78 13.55 20.37
N LEU A 176 -14.04 13.16 21.61
CA LEU A 176 -14.10 11.75 22.03
C LEU A 176 -15.34 11.02 21.47
N HIS A 177 -16.49 11.71 21.47
CA HIS A 177 -17.75 11.17 20.94
C HIS A 177 -17.71 10.90 19.45
N ALA A 178 -16.99 11.72 18.68
CA ALA A 178 -16.81 11.51 17.25
C ALA A 178 -16.21 10.11 16.94
N GLU A 179 -15.35 9.61 17.82
CA GLU A 179 -14.72 8.30 17.72
C GLU A 179 -15.43 7.20 18.54
N GLY A 180 -16.61 7.51 19.09
CA GLY A 180 -17.44 6.58 19.85
C GLY A 180 -16.93 6.25 21.25
N ILE A 181 -15.97 7.01 21.78
CA ILE A 181 -15.46 6.85 23.15
C ILE A 181 -16.45 7.49 24.12
N SER A 182 -16.74 6.79 25.23
CA SER A 182 -17.62 7.29 26.28
C SER A 182 -16.88 7.26 27.63
N PHE A 183 -16.52 8.45 28.12
CA PHE A 183 -15.95 8.70 29.45
C PHE A 183 -16.62 9.91 30.13
N ASP A 184 -17.81 10.28 29.67
CA ASP A 184 -18.57 11.46 30.07
C ASP A 184 -18.80 11.53 31.56
N ALA A 185 -19.33 10.46 32.15
CA ALA A 185 -19.67 10.44 33.57
C ALA A 185 -18.41 10.58 34.44
N GLN A 186 -17.30 9.97 34.03
CA GLN A 186 -16.01 10.10 34.69
C GLN A 186 -15.42 11.52 34.54
N ILE A 187 -15.48 12.11 33.35
CA ILE A 187 -14.98 13.46 33.07
C ILE A 187 -15.78 14.50 33.85
N TRP A 188 -17.12 14.46 33.79
CA TRP A 188 -17.98 15.40 34.50
C TRP A 188 -17.84 15.29 36.02
N ARG A 189 -17.74 14.07 36.56
CA ARG A 189 -17.47 13.89 38.01
C ARG A 189 -16.15 14.51 38.43
N LEU A 190 -15.09 14.31 37.65
CA LEU A 190 -13.78 14.88 37.94
C LEU A 190 -13.80 16.41 37.82
N HIS A 191 -14.43 16.95 36.78
CA HIS A 191 -14.57 18.40 36.58
C HIS A 191 -15.32 19.06 37.75
N SER A 192 -16.48 18.52 38.13
CA SER A 192 -17.26 19.05 39.26
C SER A 192 -16.49 18.96 40.58
N ALA A 193 -15.79 17.85 40.83
CA ALA A 193 -14.96 17.69 42.02
C ALA A 193 -13.76 18.65 42.09
N LEU A 194 -13.25 19.12 40.94
CA LEU A 194 -12.18 20.11 40.87
C LEU A 194 -12.67 21.56 41.04
N LEU A 195 -13.91 21.84 40.62
CA LEU A 195 -14.55 23.15 40.80
C LEU A 195 -15.07 23.37 42.23
N GLU A 196 -15.52 22.31 42.89
CA GLU A 196 -15.92 22.35 44.29
C GLU A 196 -14.68 22.33 45.21
N LYS A 197 -14.57 23.31 46.14
CA LYS A 197 -13.49 23.33 47.15
C LYS A 197 -13.48 22.02 47.95
N PRO A 198 -12.32 21.52 48.42
CA PRO A 198 -12.14 20.17 48.94
C PRO A 198 -12.77 20.00 50.33
N LEU A 199 -14.09 19.94 50.38
CA LEU A 199 -14.83 19.47 51.53
C LEU A 199 -15.46 18.16 51.12
N GLU A 200 -15.05 17.13 51.84
CA GLU A 200 -15.40 15.74 51.66
C GLU A 200 -14.58 15.04 50.57
N LYS A 201 -13.58 14.30 51.05
CA LYS A 201 -13.18 13.03 50.41
C LYS A 201 -14.46 12.25 50.15
N VAL A 202 -15.02 12.40 48.96
CA VAL A 202 -15.99 11.44 48.43
C VAL A 202 -15.21 10.15 48.43
N ASN A 203 -15.51 9.30 49.42
CA ASN A 203 -14.99 7.94 49.49
C ASN A 203 -15.04 7.41 48.07
N GLU A 204 -13.88 7.01 47.54
CA GLU A 204 -13.78 6.23 46.32
C GLU A 204 -14.66 5.01 46.52
N ARG A 205 -15.95 5.14 46.22
CA ARG A 205 -16.90 4.03 46.30
C ARG A 205 -16.30 2.99 45.39
N ARG A 206 -15.99 1.82 45.96
CA ARG A 206 -15.33 0.71 45.26
C ARG A 206 -15.90 0.61 43.85
N ARG A 207 -15.08 0.91 42.85
CA ARG A 207 -15.43 0.71 41.44
C ARG A 207 -15.83 -0.75 41.29
N ILE A 208 -17.06 -0.98 40.86
CA ILE A 208 -17.53 -2.33 40.54
C ILE A 208 -16.72 -2.78 39.33
N SER A 209 -16.06 -3.93 39.44
CA SER A 209 -15.33 -4.48 38.30
C SER A 209 -16.31 -4.97 37.23
N ASP A 210 -15.88 -4.92 35.98
CA ASP A 210 -16.68 -5.36 34.84
C ASP A 210 -17.15 -6.81 34.99
N GLU A 211 -16.33 -7.69 35.56
CA GLU A 211 -16.71 -9.09 35.84
C GLU A 211 -17.89 -9.23 36.80
N VAL A 212 -18.01 -8.34 37.79
CA VAL A 212 -19.11 -8.35 38.75
C VAL A 212 -20.37 -7.80 38.08
N ALA A 213 -20.24 -6.71 37.32
CA ALA A 213 -21.34 -6.15 36.55
C ALA A 213 -21.89 -7.15 35.52
N ALA A 214 -21.01 -7.84 34.78
CA ALA A 214 -21.38 -8.88 33.82
C ALA A 214 -22.16 -10.03 34.48
N ARG A 215 -21.71 -10.49 35.65
CA ARG A 215 -22.41 -11.55 36.42
C ARG A 215 -23.80 -11.12 36.86
N VAL A 216 -23.97 -9.87 37.29
CA VAL A 216 -25.27 -9.32 37.67
C VAL A 216 -26.18 -9.21 36.44
N LEU A 217 -25.67 -8.71 35.31
CA LEU A 217 -26.41 -8.62 34.05
C LEU A 217 -26.84 -10.00 33.50
N ALA A 218 -26.03 -11.03 33.71
CA ALA A 218 -26.37 -12.41 33.35
C ALA A 218 -27.45 -13.02 34.26
N SER A 219 -27.52 -12.57 35.52
CA SER A 219 -28.38 -13.19 36.55
C SER A 219 -29.74 -12.51 36.71
N PHE A 220 -29.87 -11.24 36.33
CA PHE A 220 -31.06 -10.43 36.58
C PHE A 220 -31.58 -9.75 35.31
N PRO A 221 -32.88 -9.38 35.25
CA PRO A 221 -33.41 -8.57 34.15
C PRO A 221 -32.62 -7.26 33.99
N PHE A 222 -32.33 -6.90 32.75
CA PHE A 222 -31.44 -5.77 32.40
C PHE A 222 -31.74 -4.47 33.16
N GLU A 223 -32.99 -3.99 33.11
CA GLU A 223 -33.40 -2.75 33.78
C GLU A 223 -33.17 -2.79 35.30
N PHE A 224 -33.42 -3.93 35.93
CA PHE A 224 -33.14 -4.13 37.33
C PHE A 224 -31.63 -4.13 37.60
N ALA A 225 -30.85 -4.85 36.78
CA ALA A 225 -29.40 -4.93 36.91
C ALA A 225 -28.76 -3.53 36.80
N ILE A 226 -29.06 -2.76 35.75
CA ILE A 226 -28.47 -1.43 35.52
C ILE A 226 -28.79 -0.46 36.66
N ARG A 227 -30.06 -0.38 37.09
CA ARG A 227 -30.45 0.51 38.19
C ARG A 227 -29.72 0.19 39.49
N ASN A 228 -29.62 -1.09 39.84
CA ASN A 228 -28.92 -1.52 41.05
C ASN A 228 -27.41 -1.32 40.94
N LEU A 229 -26.81 -1.67 39.80
CA LEU A 229 -25.39 -1.45 39.56
C LEU A 229 -25.03 0.03 39.66
N ARG A 230 -25.85 0.93 39.09
CA ARG A 230 -25.71 2.38 39.26
C ARG A 230 -25.79 2.80 40.73
N PHE A 231 -26.78 2.28 41.46
CA PHE A 231 -26.93 2.55 42.90
C PHE A 231 -25.69 2.12 43.71
N PHE A 232 -25.11 0.98 43.37
CA PHE A 232 -23.88 0.46 43.99
C PHE A 232 -22.59 1.16 43.48
N GLY A 233 -22.71 2.12 42.56
CA GLY A 233 -21.59 2.97 42.13
C GLY A 233 -20.91 2.52 40.85
N LEU A 234 -21.57 1.74 39.98
CA LEU A 234 -21.08 1.50 38.62
C LEU A 234 -20.97 2.82 37.86
N ILE A 235 -19.79 3.04 37.27
CA ILE A 235 -19.45 4.25 36.52
C ILE A 235 -19.20 3.91 35.06
N GLU A 236 -18.63 2.74 34.78
CA GLU A 236 -18.25 2.28 33.46
C GLU A 236 -18.66 0.82 33.28
N VAL A 237 -19.17 0.49 32.09
CA VAL A 237 -19.52 -0.84 31.62
C VAL A 237 -18.47 -1.27 30.62
N GLY A 238 -17.76 -2.36 30.93
CA GLY A 238 -16.69 -2.87 30.11
C GLY A 238 -17.14 -3.99 29.14
N PRO A 239 -16.19 -4.60 28.42
CA PRO A 239 -16.46 -5.56 27.36
C PRO A 239 -17.28 -6.77 27.78
N LEU A 240 -17.10 -7.31 29.00
CA LEU A 240 -17.81 -8.50 29.46
C LEU A 240 -19.28 -8.18 29.75
N SER A 241 -19.53 -7.03 30.38
CA SER A 241 -20.88 -6.56 30.66
C SER A 241 -21.63 -6.26 29.36
N VAL A 242 -20.99 -5.61 28.39
CA VAL A 242 -21.58 -5.37 27.06
C VAL A 242 -21.85 -6.70 26.34
N ARG A 243 -20.95 -7.69 26.43
CA ARG A 243 -21.19 -9.03 25.88
C ARG A 243 -22.47 -9.64 26.45
N GLN A 244 -22.66 -9.59 27.77
CA GLN A 244 -23.89 -10.07 28.42
C GLN A 244 -25.14 -9.26 28.02
N MET A 245 -25.01 -7.95 27.80
CA MET A 245 -26.09 -7.11 27.30
C MET A 245 -26.52 -7.51 25.89
N VAL A 246 -25.59 -7.86 25.00
CA VAL A 246 -25.90 -8.33 23.64
C VAL A 246 -26.51 -9.72 23.67
N GLN A 247 -25.89 -10.66 24.39
CA GLN A 247 -26.34 -12.06 24.43
C GLN A 247 -27.77 -12.22 24.98
N SER A 248 -28.13 -11.40 25.97
CA SER A 248 -29.46 -11.45 26.58
C SER A 248 -30.50 -10.59 25.84
N ALA A 249 -30.14 -9.89 24.76
CA ALA A 249 -31.07 -9.05 24.00
C ALA A 249 -31.91 -9.92 23.04
N PRO A 250 -33.24 -9.77 23.00
CA PRO A 250 -34.08 -10.58 22.12
C PRO A 250 -34.16 -10.03 20.68
N THR A 251 -33.93 -8.73 20.48
CA THR A 251 -34.09 -8.07 19.17
C THR A 251 -33.11 -6.91 19.01
N ALA A 252 -32.89 -6.47 17.76
CA ALA A 252 -32.09 -5.28 17.43
C ALA A 252 -32.55 -4.02 18.20
N LYS A 253 -33.86 -3.76 18.21
CA LYS A 253 -34.45 -2.61 18.92
C LYS A 253 -34.22 -2.69 20.43
N ALA A 254 -34.37 -3.88 21.01
CA ALA A 254 -34.11 -4.06 22.43
C ALA A 254 -32.63 -3.84 22.77
N LEU A 255 -31.70 -4.17 21.87
CA LEU A 255 -30.29 -3.90 22.09
C LEU A 255 -29.98 -2.40 22.03
N GLU A 256 -30.56 -1.68 21.05
CA GLU A 256 -30.43 -0.23 20.93
C GLU A 256 -31.01 0.48 22.16
N GLU A 257 -32.19 0.07 22.62
CA GLU A 257 -32.82 0.57 23.85
C GLU A 257 -31.92 0.34 25.06
N ARG A 258 -31.25 -0.82 25.18
CA ARG A 258 -30.32 -1.09 26.28
C ARG A 258 -29.13 -0.15 26.29
N PHE A 259 -28.52 0.11 25.13
CA PHE A 259 -27.43 1.09 25.05
C PHE A 259 -27.91 2.48 25.46
N LYS A 260 -29.10 2.87 25.03
CA LYS A 260 -29.72 4.14 25.43
C LYS A 260 -29.99 4.21 26.94
N THR A 261 -30.49 3.13 27.57
CA THR A 261 -30.71 3.08 29.02
C THR A 261 -29.39 3.25 29.79
N VAL A 262 -28.28 2.66 29.32
CA VAL A 262 -26.96 2.83 29.94
C VAL A 262 -26.52 4.30 29.88
N GLU A 263 -26.71 4.96 28.74
CA GLU A 263 -26.44 6.39 28.55
C GLU A 263 -27.32 7.27 29.46
N GLU A 264 -28.63 6.98 29.54
CA GLU A 264 -29.59 7.70 30.40
C GLU A 264 -29.24 7.59 31.90
N HIS A 265 -28.56 6.52 32.31
CA HIS A 265 -28.08 6.33 33.68
C HIS A 265 -26.68 6.93 33.93
N GLU A 266 -26.12 7.67 32.97
CA GLU A 266 -24.77 8.26 33.02
C GLU A 266 -23.72 7.21 33.40
N ILE A 267 -23.76 6.08 32.69
CA ILE A 267 -22.77 5.01 32.78
C ILE A 267 -21.96 5.02 31.48
N ASP A 268 -20.65 5.12 31.62
CA ASP A 268 -19.71 5.15 30.51
C ASP A 268 -19.56 3.77 29.88
N LEU A 269 -19.27 3.72 28.58
CA LEU A 269 -19.01 2.48 27.82
C LEU A 269 -17.51 2.23 27.56
N GLY A 270 -16.65 3.14 27.99
CA GLY A 270 -15.20 3.05 27.81
C GLY A 270 -14.75 3.31 26.36
N SER A 271 -13.55 2.81 26.02
CA SER A 271 -12.91 2.99 24.71
C SER A 271 -12.63 1.69 23.93
N SER A 272 -12.94 0.53 24.51
CA SER A 272 -12.66 -0.79 23.91
C SER A 272 -13.21 -0.91 22.49
N ALA A 273 -12.38 -1.39 21.55
CA ALA A 273 -12.80 -1.61 20.17
C ALA A 273 -14.01 -2.57 20.06
N PHE A 274 -14.06 -3.60 20.91
CA PHE A 274 -15.19 -4.54 20.99
C PHE A 274 -16.51 -3.83 21.34
N VAL A 275 -16.49 -2.94 22.33
CA VAL A 275 -17.68 -2.20 22.76
C VAL A 275 -18.13 -1.21 21.69
N ARG A 276 -17.18 -0.47 21.08
CA ARG A 276 -17.46 0.46 19.98
C ARG A 276 -18.07 -0.26 18.77
N LEU A 277 -17.52 -1.42 18.40
CA LEU A 277 -18.02 -2.26 17.32
C LEU A 277 -19.47 -2.69 17.56
N LEU A 278 -19.78 -3.22 18.75
CA LEU A 278 -21.12 -3.68 19.07
C LEU A 278 -22.14 -2.53 19.13
N ARG A 279 -21.75 -1.37 19.66
CA ARG A 279 -22.58 -0.16 19.65
C ARG A 279 -22.91 0.26 18.22
N ARG A 280 -21.90 0.32 17.35
CA ARG A 280 -22.10 0.70 15.94
C ARG A 280 -22.97 -0.30 15.18
N LEU A 281 -22.77 -1.60 15.38
CA LEU A 281 -23.62 -2.64 14.78
C LEU A 281 -25.07 -2.56 15.28
N SER A 282 -25.27 -2.22 16.55
CA SER A 282 -26.60 -1.96 17.11
C SER A 282 -27.27 -0.76 16.43
N SER A 283 -26.56 0.37 16.29
CA SER A 283 -27.09 1.56 15.60
C SER A 283 -27.39 1.32 14.12
N ASN A 284 -26.64 0.42 13.48
CA ASN A 284 -26.86 0.03 12.09
C ASN A 284 -27.96 -1.04 11.92
N GLY A 285 -28.52 -1.57 13.00
CA GLY A 285 -29.58 -2.58 12.97
C GLY A 285 -29.14 -3.99 12.58
N VAL A 286 -27.83 -4.28 12.57
CA VAL A 286 -27.28 -5.59 12.15
C VAL A 286 -27.10 -6.50 13.36
N PHE A 287 -28.23 -6.89 13.95
CA PHE A 287 -28.27 -7.62 15.21
C PHE A 287 -27.62 -9.02 15.15
N GLU A 288 -27.81 -9.77 14.06
CA GLU A 288 -27.25 -11.12 13.92
C GLU A 288 -25.72 -11.10 13.93
N THR A 289 -25.09 -10.13 13.26
CA THR A 289 -23.63 -9.98 13.27
C THR A 289 -23.13 -9.53 14.64
N ALA A 290 -23.85 -8.62 15.32
CA ALA A 290 -23.52 -8.24 16.69
C ALA A 290 -23.56 -9.44 17.65
N LYS A 291 -24.56 -10.32 17.48
CA LYS A 291 -24.69 -11.54 18.27
C LYS A 291 -23.57 -12.54 17.97
N GLN A 292 -23.23 -12.75 16.70
CA GLN A 292 -22.08 -13.59 16.31
C GLN A 292 -20.75 -13.08 16.88
N ILE A 293 -20.57 -11.76 16.97
CA ILE A 293 -19.39 -11.16 17.60
C ILE A 293 -19.39 -11.38 19.13
N ALA A 294 -20.55 -11.22 19.77
CA ALA A 294 -20.68 -11.44 21.21
C ALA A 294 -20.51 -12.92 21.61
N ASP A 295 -20.92 -13.86 20.75
CA ASP A 295 -20.81 -15.30 20.95
C ASP A 295 -19.44 -15.87 20.57
N SER A 296 -18.54 -15.04 20.04
CA SER A 296 -17.17 -15.44 19.72
C SER A 296 -16.35 -15.70 20.97
N ASP A 297 -15.56 -16.78 20.97
CA ASP A 297 -14.59 -17.12 22.01
C ASP A 297 -13.39 -16.18 22.04
N MET A 298 -13.27 -15.27 21.06
CA MET A 298 -12.18 -14.29 20.97
C MET A 298 -12.18 -13.36 22.19
N HIS A 299 -10.99 -13.15 22.78
CA HIS A 299 -10.82 -12.19 23.88
C HIS A 299 -11.06 -10.77 23.35
N HIS A 300 -11.61 -9.88 24.18
CA HIS A 300 -11.98 -8.53 23.73
C HIS A 300 -10.76 -7.69 23.28
N ASP A 301 -9.59 -7.94 23.86
CA ASP A 301 -8.33 -7.28 23.46
C ASP A 301 -7.86 -7.68 22.05
N GLU A 302 -8.21 -8.88 21.58
CA GLU A 302 -7.82 -9.36 20.25
C GLU A 302 -8.53 -8.60 19.11
N TYR A 303 -9.63 -7.91 19.43
CA TYR A 303 -10.33 -7.02 18.47
C TYR A 303 -9.53 -5.75 18.16
N GLU A 304 -8.54 -5.39 18.98
CA GLU A 304 -7.68 -4.22 18.76
C GLU A 304 -6.47 -4.55 17.87
N ASP A 305 -6.05 -5.82 17.83
CA ASP A 305 -4.91 -6.27 17.06
C ASP A 305 -5.27 -6.50 15.58
N HIS A 306 -5.03 -5.47 14.77
CA HIS A 306 -5.28 -5.48 13.33
C HIS A 306 -4.46 -6.54 12.58
N ASN A 307 -3.26 -6.88 13.06
CA ASN A 307 -2.42 -7.88 12.40
C ASN A 307 -2.96 -9.28 12.67
N LEU A 308 -3.31 -9.56 13.92
CA LEU A 308 -4.01 -10.79 14.29
C LEU A 308 -5.29 -10.97 13.48
N GLN A 309 -6.12 -9.91 13.34
CA GLN A 309 -7.33 -9.98 12.54
C GLN A 309 -7.04 -10.29 11.05
N LYS A 310 -5.97 -9.74 10.47
CA LYS A 310 -5.56 -10.08 9.09
C LYS A 310 -5.11 -11.53 8.96
N ASP A 311 -4.36 -12.05 9.94
CA ASP A 311 -3.90 -13.43 9.93
C ASP A 311 -5.06 -14.43 10.15
N LEU A 312 -6.00 -14.10 11.03
CA LEU A 312 -7.26 -14.83 11.17
C LEU A 312 -8.07 -14.83 9.88
N LEU A 313 -8.18 -13.69 9.20
CA LEU A 313 -8.87 -13.60 7.91
C LEU A 313 -8.25 -14.55 6.89
N ARG A 314 -6.92 -14.60 6.80
CA ARG A 314 -6.21 -15.54 5.91
C ARG A 314 -6.53 -16.99 6.27
N ALA A 315 -6.46 -17.36 7.55
CA ALA A 315 -6.73 -18.72 8.01
C ALA A 315 -8.20 -19.15 7.75
N TYR A 316 -9.16 -18.27 8.00
CA TYR A 316 -10.58 -18.54 7.71
C TYR A 316 -10.87 -18.58 6.22
N HIS A 317 -10.17 -17.75 5.45
CA HIS A 317 -10.27 -17.77 4.00
C HIS A 317 -9.69 -19.06 3.41
N MET A 318 -8.65 -19.67 4.00
CA MET A 318 -8.16 -21.01 3.61
C MET A 318 -9.21 -22.11 3.86
N THR A 319 -9.97 -22.01 4.95
CA THR A 319 -10.95 -23.03 5.36
C THR A 319 -12.37 -22.81 4.82
N ASP A 320 -12.58 -21.77 4.00
CA ASP A 320 -13.86 -21.35 3.43
C ASP A 320 -14.99 -21.19 4.46
N ASN A 321 -14.64 -20.80 5.69
CA ASN A 321 -15.63 -20.53 6.73
C ASN A 321 -16.22 -19.13 6.56
N HIS A 322 -17.29 -19.02 5.77
CA HIS A 322 -17.96 -17.75 5.48
C HIS A 322 -18.40 -16.97 6.73
N SER A 323 -18.81 -17.65 7.80
CA SER A 323 -19.23 -16.98 9.03
C SER A 323 -18.06 -16.29 9.72
N SER A 324 -16.92 -16.98 9.81
CA SER A 324 -15.70 -16.43 10.43
C SER A 324 -15.05 -15.36 9.55
N ILE A 325 -15.11 -15.51 8.22
CA ILE A 325 -14.67 -14.47 7.27
C ILE A 325 -15.49 -13.19 7.48
N ASN A 326 -16.82 -13.29 7.48
CA ASN A 326 -17.69 -12.13 7.68
C ASN A 326 -17.48 -11.50 9.06
N HIS A 327 -17.28 -12.30 10.10
CA HIS A 327 -16.93 -11.82 11.43
C HIS A 327 -15.66 -10.96 11.38
N THR A 328 -14.55 -11.50 10.88
CA THR A 328 -13.26 -10.79 10.84
C THR A 328 -13.29 -9.57 9.93
N LEU A 329 -14.00 -9.63 8.80
CA LEU A 329 -14.20 -8.45 7.94
C LEU A 329 -15.02 -7.36 8.64
N THR A 330 -16.02 -7.74 9.44
CA THR A 330 -16.81 -6.79 10.24
C THR A 330 -15.93 -6.12 11.30
N VAL A 331 -15.04 -6.87 11.94
CA VAL A 331 -14.05 -6.32 12.89
C VAL A 331 -13.09 -5.35 12.18
N LEU A 332 -12.49 -5.76 11.06
CA LEU A 332 -11.55 -4.93 10.29
C LEU A 332 -12.18 -3.69 9.66
N SER A 333 -13.49 -3.69 9.42
CA SER A 333 -14.25 -2.53 8.94
C SER A 333 -14.84 -1.68 10.08
N GLU A 334 -14.59 -2.06 11.34
CA GLU A 334 -15.15 -1.42 12.54
C GLU A 334 -16.69 -1.36 12.53
N GLY A 335 -17.36 -2.35 11.92
CA GLY A 335 -18.82 -2.43 11.85
C GLY A 335 -19.47 -1.37 10.96
N ASP A 336 -18.70 -0.70 10.12
CA ASP A 336 -19.20 0.25 9.14
C ASP A 336 -19.76 -0.49 7.92
N LEU A 337 -20.96 -0.09 7.51
CA LEU A 337 -21.66 -0.65 6.36
C LEU A 337 -21.60 0.28 5.13
N ASP A 338 -20.84 1.38 5.21
CA ASP A 338 -20.65 2.28 4.07
C ASP A 338 -20.12 1.48 2.85
N PRO A 339 -20.77 1.60 1.67
CA PRO A 339 -20.29 1.03 0.41
C PRO A 339 -18.81 1.33 0.13
N ARG A 340 -18.27 2.47 0.59
CA ARG A 340 -16.83 2.79 0.44
C ARG A 340 -15.93 1.88 1.26
N ARG A 341 -16.32 1.50 2.48
CA ARG A 341 -15.56 0.56 3.32
C ARG A 341 -15.82 -0.90 2.96
N GLN A 342 -16.96 -1.21 2.32
CA GLN A 342 -17.19 -2.49 1.66
C GLN A 342 -16.15 -2.77 0.56
N SER A 343 -15.69 -1.73 -0.15
CA SER A 343 -14.54 -1.83 -1.06
C SER A 343 -13.27 -2.29 -0.35
N THR A 344 -12.97 -1.72 0.82
CA THR A 344 -11.81 -2.10 1.62
C THR A 344 -11.88 -3.56 2.08
N SER A 345 -13.04 -4.01 2.57
CA SER A 345 -13.27 -5.41 2.95
C SER A 345 -13.08 -6.37 1.77
N ASN A 346 -13.59 -6.04 0.60
CA ASN A 346 -13.42 -6.86 -0.60
C ASN A 346 -11.97 -6.83 -1.12
N ASN A 347 -11.27 -5.69 -1.00
CA ASN A 347 -9.85 -5.59 -1.33
C ASN A 347 -8.99 -6.43 -0.37
N LEU A 348 -9.34 -6.53 0.91
CA LEU A 348 -8.68 -7.42 1.87
C LEU A 348 -8.89 -8.90 1.53
N LEU A 349 -10.09 -9.28 1.09
CA LEU A 349 -10.36 -10.63 0.58
C LEU A 349 -9.52 -10.94 -0.67
N LEU A 350 -9.42 -9.97 -1.58
CA LEU A 350 -8.61 -10.11 -2.79
C LEU A 350 -7.12 -10.24 -2.44
N GLN A 351 -6.62 -9.40 -1.53
CA GLN A 351 -5.26 -9.47 -1.03
C GLN A 351 -4.97 -10.86 -0.44
N SER A 352 -5.84 -11.36 0.45
CA SER A 352 -5.68 -12.69 1.02
C SER A 352 -5.69 -13.78 -0.07
N ALA A 353 -6.57 -13.68 -1.07
CA ALA A 353 -6.61 -14.63 -2.19
C ALA A 353 -5.29 -14.64 -2.99
N ILE A 354 -4.72 -13.45 -3.24
CA ILE A 354 -3.46 -13.27 -3.97
C ILE A 354 -2.30 -13.88 -3.18
N GLU A 355 -2.19 -13.58 -1.89
CA GLU A 355 -1.14 -14.09 -1.02
C GLU A 355 -1.17 -15.62 -0.88
N MET A 356 -2.37 -16.22 -0.91
CA MET A 356 -2.55 -17.68 -0.91
C MET A 356 -2.29 -18.34 -2.27
N HIS A 357 -2.08 -17.55 -3.34
CA HIS A 357 -1.92 -18.03 -4.71
C HIS A 357 -3.09 -18.89 -5.21
N ASP A 358 -4.31 -18.67 -4.68
CA ASP A 358 -5.51 -19.41 -5.07
C ASP A 358 -6.23 -18.71 -6.23
N HIS A 359 -5.89 -19.13 -7.45
CA HIS A 359 -6.45 -18.60 -8.70
C HIS A 359 -7.99 -18.62 -8.74
N LEU A 360 -8.64 -19.64 -8.17
CA LEU A 360 -10.09 -19.74 -8.18
C LEU A 360 -10.73 -18.72 -7.25
N LYS A 361 -10.15 -18.51 -6.06
CA LYS A 361 -10.61 -17.49 -5.11
C LYS A 361 -10.40 -16.09 -5.67
N ILE A 362 -9.24 -15.83 -6.28
CA ILE A 362 -8.97 -14.55 -6.95
C ILE A 362 -10.03 -14.26 -8.01
N LEU A 363 -10.34 -15.24 -8.88
CA LEU A 363 -11.35 -15.07 -9.92
C LEU A 363 -12.73 -14.77 -9.32
N ARG A 364 -13.16 -15.52 -8.30
CA ARG A 364 -14.46 -15.33 -7.65
C ARG A 364 -14.57 -13.96 -6.98
N THR A 365 -13.53 -13.53 -6.28
CA THR A 365 -13.52 -12.22 -5.60
C THR A 365 -13.53 -11.08 -6.61
N VAL A 366 -12.78 -11.20 -7.71
CA VAL A 366 -12.81 -10.19 -8.78
C VAL A 366 -14.16 -10.16 -9.51
N ASP A 367 -14.76 -11.32 -9.80
CA ASP A 367 -16.09 -11.38 -10.40
C ASP A 367 -17.14 -10.75 -9.46
N HIS A 368 -17.04 -10.99 -8.14
CA HIS A 368 -17.90 -10.36 -7.14
C HIS A 368 -17.74 -8.83 -7.13
N LEU A 369 -16.50 -8.33 -7.11
CA LEU A 369 -16.18 -6.91 -7.18
C LEU A 369 -16.75 -6.25 -8.44
N CYS A 370 -16.57 -6.91 -9.59
CA CYS A 370 -17.09 -6.45 -10.87
C CYS A 370 -18.62 -6.40 -10.89
N GLN A 371 -19.31 -7.39 -10.33
CA GLN A 371 -20.77 -7.43 -10.24
C GLN A 371 -21.33 -6.33 -9.33
N GLN A 372 -20.61 -5.97 -8.26
CA GLN A 372 -20.99 -4.90 -7.34
C GLN A 372 -20.62 -3.50 -7.85
N GLY A 373 -19.91 -3.39 -8.97
CA GLY A 373 -19.42 -2.11 -9.50
C GLY A 373 -18.37 -1.46 -8.61
N ILE A 374 -17.67 -2.25 -7.78
CA ILE A 374 -16.62 -1.77 -6.88
C ILE A 374 -15.29 -1.79 -7.64
N PHE A 375 -14.55 -0.68 -7.54
CA PHE A 375 -13.27 -0.54 -8.22
C PHE A 375 -12.12 -1.17 -7.43
N VAL A 376 -11.24 -1.88 -8.13
CA VAL A 376 -10.03 -2.46 -7.52
C VAL A 376 -8.95 -1.40 -7.43
N GLU A 377 -8.37 -1.28 -6.23
CA GLU A 377 -7.32 -0.31 -5.93
C GLU A 377 -6.03 -0.59 -6.74
N GLU A 378 -5.28 0.48 -7.05
CA GLU A 378 -4.05 0.37 -7.84
C GLU A 378 -2.98 -0.47 -7.14
N ASP A 379 -2.92 -0.42 -5.81
CA ASP A 379 -1.96 -1.20 -5.02
C ASP A 379 -2.26 -2.70 -5.08
N MET A 380 -3.54 -3.07 -5.14
CA MET A 380 -3.96 -4.46 -5.36
C MET A 380 -3.63 -4.94 -6.77
N LEU A 381 -3.75 -4.07 -7.78
CA LEU A 381 -3.31 -4.38 -9.14
C LEU A 381 -1.79 -4.62 -9.21
N LYS A 382 -0.99 -3.82 -8.50
CA LYS A 382 0.46 -4.02 -8.43
C LYS A 382 0.79 -5.35 -7.76
N LEU A 383 0.21 -5.60 -6.58
CA LEU A 383 0.40 -6.85 -5.85
C LEU A 383 0.03 -8.07 -6.69
N LEU A 384 -1.13 -8.04 -7.35
CA LEU A 384 -1.58 -9.10 -8.26
C LEU A 384 -0.55 -9.38 -9.38
N ILE A 385 -0.01 -8.33 -10.01
CA ILE A 385 0.97 -8.47 -11.10
C ILE A 385 2.32 -8.95 -10.58
N ASP A 386 2.74 -8.47 -9.41
CA ASP A 386 3.98 -8.89 -8.75
C ASP A 386 3.93 -10.37 -8.39
N THR A 387 2.87 -10.80 -7.72
CA THR A 387 2.70 -12.18 -7.27
C THR A 387 2.51 -13.16 -8.43
N MET A 388 1.76 -12.78 -9.47
CA MET A 388 1.47 -13.68 -10.59
C MET A 388 2.61 -13.82 -11.60
N LEU A 389 3.48 -12.81 -11.71
CA LEU A 389 4.64 -12.81 -12.61
C LEU A 389 5.96 -13.08 -11.86
N ASP A 390 5.89 -13.57 -10.61
CA ASP A 390 7.06 -13.94 -9.84
C ASP A 390 7.64 -15.28 -10.37
N PRO A 391 8.91 -15.31 -10.79
CA PRO A 391 9.55 -16.53 -11.31
C PRO A 391 9.57 -17.70 -10.33
N ASP A 392 9.54 -17.46 -9.00
CA ASP A 392 9.55 -18.53 -8.00
C ASP A 392 8.20 -19.25 -7.91
N VAL A 393 7.10 -18.60 -8.28
CA VAL A 393 5.72 -19.12 -8.26
C VAL A 393 5.39 -19.89 -9.54
N GLU A 394 5.93 -19.47 -10.69
CA GLU A 394 5.70 -20.13 -11.98
C GLU A 394 6.22 -21.57 -12.03
N ALA A 395 7.21 -21.93 -11.20
CA ALA A 395 7.75 -23.28 -11.14
C ALA A 395 6.80 -24.31 -10.49
N SER A 396 5.79 -23.86 -9.73
CA SER A 396 4.93 -24.73 -8.92
C SER A 396 3.47 -24.83 -9.41
N ASN A 397 3.03 -23.95 -10.31
CA ASN A 397 1.62 -23.86 -10.70
C ASN A 397 1.33 -24.51 -12.05
N SER A 398 0.26 -25.33 -12.08
CA SER A 398 -0.25 -25.99 -13.29
C SER A 398 -1.08 -25.06 -14.19
N VAL A 399 -1.35 -23.84 -13.73
CA VAL A 399 -2.19 -22.84 -14.39
C VAL A 399 -1.29 -21.87 -15.16
N ASP A 400 -1.71 -21.50 -16.37
CA ASP A 400 -1.12 -20.42 -17.16
C ASP A 400 -1.34 -19.07 -16.46
N SER A 401 -0.42 -18.70 -15.55
CA SER A 401 -0.50 -17.48 -14.73
C SER A 401 -0.59 -16.21 -15.58
N VAL A 402 0.13 -16.15 -16.70
CA VAL A 402 0.14 -14.99 -17.60
C VAL A 402 -1.21 -14.86 -18.32
N GLY A 403 -1.73 -15.97 -18.87
CA GLY A 403 -3.05 -15.98 -19.50
C GLY A 403 -4.18 -15.66 -18.51
N PHE A 404 -4.10 -16.21 -17.30
CA PHE A 404 -5.05 -15.93 -16.22
C PHE A 404 -5.05 -14.45 -15.82
N LEU A 405 -3.87 -13.86 -15.60
CA LEU A 405 -3.71 -12.44 -15.28
C LEU A 405 -4.30 -11.53 -16.37
N ILE A 406 -4.02 -11.82 -17.64
CA ILE A 406 -4.57 -11.05 -18.77
C ILE A 406 -6.09 -11.13 -18.78
N GLY A 407 -6.65 -12.34 -18.63
CA GLY A 407 -8.10 -12.53 -18.59
C GLY A 407 -8.75 -11.77 -17.43
N LEU A 408 -8.10 -11.75 -16.26
CA LEU A 408 -8.57 -11.02 -15.09
C LEU A 408 -8.58 -9.50 -15.32
N LEU A 409 -7.48 -8.94 -15.83
CA LEU A 409 -7.38 -7.52 -16.16
C LEU A 409 -8.42 -7.10 -17.22
N GLN A 410 -8.66 -7.94 -18.22
CA GLN A 410 -9.69 -7.70 -19.24
C GLN A 410 -11.10 -7.66 -18.64
N ARG A 411 -11.42 -8.57 -17.71
CA ARG A 411 -12.71 -8.58 -17.00
C ARG A 411 -12.91 -7.33 -16.16
N MET A 412 -11.90 -6.95 -15.38
CA MET A 412 -11.94 -5.76 -14.52
C MET A 412 -12.18 -4.51 -15.36
N LEU A 413 -11.47 -4.38 -16.48
CA LEU A 413 -11.60 -3.25 -17.39
C LEU A 413 -12.95 -3.26 -18.14
N ALA A 414 -13.51 -4.43 -18.47
CA ALA A 414 -14.87 -4.54 -19.00
C ALA A 414 -15.95 -4.12 -17.99
N ALA A 415 -15.70 -4.33 -16.69
CA ALA A 415 -16.57 -3.87 -15.60
C ALA A 415 -16.45 -2.35 -15.32
N GLY A 416 -15.60 -1.63 -16.05
CA GLY A 416 -15.43 -0.19 -15.92
C GLY A 416 -14.30 0.26 -15.00
N ASN A 417 -13.45 -0.66 -14.53
CA ASN A 417 -12.25 -0.29 -13.77
C ASN A 417 -11.28 0.53 -14.63
N GLN A 418 -10.72 1.60 -14.03
CA GLN A 418 -9.71 2.41 -14.68
C GLN A 418 -8.33 1.77 -14.50
N ILE A 419 -7.93 0.92 -15.45
CA ILE A 419 -6.58 0.34 -15.45
C ILE A 419 -5.63 1.27 -16.20
N PRO A 420 -4.57 1.80 -15.56
CA PRO A 420 -3.55 2.59 -16.24
C PRO A 420 -2.90 1.81 -17.37
N SER A 421 -2.65 2.47 -18.51
CA SER A 421 -2.08 1.79 -19.68
C SER A 421 -0.69 1.21 -19.41
N ARG A 422 0.08 1.79 -18.48
CA ARG A 422 1.41 1.31 -18.08
C ARG A 422 1.38 -0.07 -17.40
N THR A 423 0.28 -0.41 -16.75
CA THR A 423 0.09 -1.69 -16.04
C THR A 423 0.23 -2.89 -16.99
N TRP A 424 -0.09 -2.71 -18.27
CA TRP A 424 0.03 -3.74 -19.30
C TRP A 424 1.46 -4.07 -19.72
N LEU A 425 2.47 -3.25 -19.37
CA LEU A 425 3.85 -3.47 -19.81
C LEU A 425 4.42 -4.81 -19.31
N ARG A 426 4.13 -5.19 -18.06
CA ARG A 426 4.64 -6.43 -17.46
C ARG A 426 3.98 -7.67 -18.04
N PRO A 427 2.64 -7.77 -18.15
CA PRO A 427 1.98 -8.87 -18.88
C PRO A 427 2.48 -9.02 -20.33
N LEU A 428 2.67 -7.92 -21.06
CA LEU A 428 3.19 -7.95 -22.42
C LEU A 428 4.64 -8.46 -22.48
N ALA A 429 5.48 -8.05 -21.54
CA ALA A 429 6.85 -8.54 -21.43
C ALA A 429 6.92 -10.03 -21.06
N ALA A 430 6.00 -10.51 -20.20
CA ALA A 430 5.89 -11.91 -19.82
C ALA A 430 5.52 -12.81 -21.02
N LEU A 431 4.44 -12.47 -21.76
CA LEU A 431 4.06 -13.17 -23.00
C LEU A 431 5.20 -13.21 -24.03
N ALA A 432 5.91 -12.09 -24.18
CA ALA A 432 7.04 -12.01 -25.08
C ALA A 432 8.25 -12.83 -24.61
N GLY A 433 8.45 -12.96 -23.30
CA GLY A 433 9.47 -13.79 -22.67
C GLY A 433 9.23 -15.28 -22.88
N GLU A 434 7.98 -15.73 -22.75
CA GLU A 434 7.53 -17.11 -23.03
C GLU A 434 7.54 -17.46 -24.52
N GLY A 435 7.56 -16.47 -25.40
CA GLY A 435 7.56 -16.66 -26.86
C GLY A 435 6.17 -16.84 -27.47
N ARG A 436 5.10 -16.51 -26.75
CA ARG A 436 3.69 -16.57 -27.20
C ARG A 436 3.33 -15.37 -28.06
N LEU A 437 3.99 -15.27 -29.22
CA LEU A 437 3.90 -14.11 -30.11
C LEU A 437 2.48 -13.90 -30.70
N ASP A 438 1.71 -14.96 -30.91
CA ASP A 438 0.33 -14.88 -31.39
C ASP A 438 -0.59 -14.16 -30.40
N GLU A 439 -0.44 -14.45 -29.11
CA GLU A 439 -1.23 -13.86 -28.05
C GLU A 439 -0.79 -12.43 -27.75
N LEU A 440 0.51 -12.17 -27.83
CA LEU A 440 1.06 -10.82 -27.75
C LEU A 440 0.46 -9.91 -28.82
N GLU A 441 0.41 -10.37 -30.07
CA GLU A 441 -0.18 -9.62 -31.19
C GLU A 441 -1.67 -9.34 -30.95
N ARG A 442 -2.44 -10.35 -30.58
CA ARG A 442 -3.88 -10.19 -30.28
C ARG A 442 -4.11 -9.21 -29.14
N LEU A 443 -3.32 -9.29 -28.06
CA LEU A 443 -3.45 -8.39 -26.92
C LEU A 443 -3.09 -6.96 -27.29
N LEU A 444 -2.01 -6.73 -28.05
CA LEU A 444 -1.62 -5.39 -28.50
C LEU A 444 -2.70 -4.73 -29.38
N LEU A 445 -3.29 -5.48 -30.30
CA LEU A 445 -4.38 -4.99 -31.15
C LEU A 445 -5.67 -4.75 -30.35
N TRP A 446 -5.99 -5.64 -29.40
CA TRP A 446 -7.13 -5.47 -28.51
C TRP A 446 -6.98 -4.24 -27.60
N LEU A 447 -5.79 -3.99 -27.05
CA LEU A 447 -5.52 -2.79 -26.26
C LEU A 447 -5.68 -1.52 -27.11
N ALA A 448 -5.17 -1.54 -28.34
CA ALA A 448 -5.32 -0.42 -29.26
C ALA A 448 -6.80 -0.16 -29.57
N SER A 449 -7.59 -1.18 -29.87
CA SER A 449 -9.02 -1.03 -30.16
C SER A 449 -9.83 -0.60 -28.93
N PHE A 450 -9.59 -1.19 -27.77
CA PHE A 450 -10.32 -0.88 -26.55
C PHE A 450 -10.10 0.58 -26.11
N TYR A 451 -8.83 1.01 -25.97
CA TYR A 451 -8.56 2.36 -25.48
C TYR A 451 -8.91 3.43 -26.51
N THR A 452 -8.89 3.13 -27.82
CA THR A 452 -9.36 4.09 -28.85
C THR A 452 -10.88 4.19 -28.92
N ALA A 453 -11.62 3.10 -28.68
CA ALA A 453 -13.08 3.09 -28.66
C ALA A 453 -13.68 3.68 -27.37
N SER A 454 -13.05 3.44 -26.22
CA SER A 454 -13.55 3.85 -24.90
C SER A 454 -13.33 5.33 -24.57
N SER A 455 -12.63 6.09 -25.41
CA SER A 455 -12.44 7.53 -25.21
C SER A 455 -13.49 8.34 -25.98
N THR A 456 -14.23 9.21 -25.28
CA THR A 456 -15.11 10.21 -25.89
C THR A 456 -14.34 11.21 -26.75
N THR A 457 -13.03 11.31 -26.55
CA THR A 457 -12.11 12.17 -27.30
C THR A 457 -10.87 11.38 -27.73
N ARG A 458 -10.71 11.13 -29.04
CA ARG A 458 -9.56 10.38 -29.61
C ARG A 458 -8.19 10.89 -29.10
N HIS A 459 -8.06 12.18 -28.81
CA HIS A 459 -6.83 12.77 -28.28
C HIS A 459 -6.44 12.27 -26.87
N LEU A 460 -7.40 11.92 -26.02
CA LEU A 460 -7.12 11.39 -24.68
C LEU A 460 -6.71 9.91 -24.73
N ALA A 461 -7.34 9.12 -25.60
CA ALA A 461 -6.89 7.76 -25.91
C ALA A 461 -5.46 7.73 -26.45
N VAL A 462 -5.14 8.59 -27.41
CA VAL A 462 -3.80 8.66 -28.00
C VAL A 462 -2.75 9.06 -26.95
N LYS A 463 -3.08 9.96 -26.01
CA LYS A 463 -2.19 10.28 -24.89
C LYS A 463 -1.96 9.08 -23.96
N SER A 464 -3.02 8.38 -23.57
CA SER A 464 -2.91 7.19 -22.72
C SER A 464 -2.12 6.06 -23.40
N LEU A 465 -2.41 5.77 -24.67
CA LEU A 465 -1.72 4.76 -25.47
C LEU A 465 -0.28 5.17 -25.81
N SER A 466 0.02 6.46 -25.99
CA SER A 466 1.39 6.93 -26.21
C SER A 466 2.31 6.68 -25.01
N SER A 467 1.73 6.56 -23.80
CA SER A 467 2.48 6.21 -22.60
C SER A 467 2.79 4.71 -22.49
N LEU A 468 2.01 3.84 -23.15
CA LEU A 468 2.30 2.40 -23.28
C LEU A 468 3.26 2.15 -24.46
N PHE A 469 2.96 2.70 -25.64
CA PHE A 469 3.73 2.54 -26.87
C PHE A 469 4.90 3.53 -26.98
N THR A 470 5.69 3.63 -25.91
CA THR A 470 6.92 4.44 -25.91
C THR A 470 7.91 3.93 -26.95
N LEU A 471 8.87 4.77 -27.35
CA LEU A 471 9.97 4.37 -28.26
C LEU A 471 10.72 3.13 -27.75
N ARG A 472 10.86 2.98 -26.43
CA ARG A 472 11.47 1.80 -25.81
C ARG A 472 10.63 0.55 -26.05
N MET A 473 9.32 0.64 -25.87
CA MET A 473 8.40 -0.47 -26.10
C MET A 473 8.35 -0.88 -27.59
N GLN A 474 8.27 0.09 -28.50
CA GLN A 474 8.30 -0.18 -29.94
C GLN A 474 9.58 -0.94 -30.36
N ASN A 475 10.73 -0.53 -29.82
CA ASN A 475 12.00 -1.24 -30.05
C ASN A 475 12.01 -2.66 -29.43
N LYS A 476 11.38 -2.83 -28.26
CA LYS A 476 11.26 -4.14 -27.59
C LYS A 476 10.37 -5.10 -28.36
N ILE A 477 9.27 -4.64 -28.94
CA ILE A 477 8.40 -5.46 -29.80
C ILE A 477 9.22 -6.05 -30.95
N ILE A 478 10.03 -5.24 -31.63
CA ILE A 478 10.95 -5.73 -32.67
C ILE A 478 11.94 -6.75 -32.11
N ASP A 479 12.60 -6.46 -30.99
CA ASP A 479 13.58 -7.38 -30.37
C ASP A 479 12.95 -8.73 -29.99
N TRP A 480 11.75 -8.73 -29.40
CA TRP A 480 11.02 -9.93 -29.00
C TRP A 480 10.62 -10.78 -30.21
N THR A 481 10.03 -10.17 -31.24
CA THR A 481 9.65 -10.91 -32.45
C THR A 481 10.88 -11.47 -33.18
N PHE A 482 12.01 -10.77 -33.15
CA PHE A 482 13.27 -11.28 -33.73
C PHE A 482 13.85 -12.44 -32.94
N LYS A 483 13.81 -12.37 -31.60
CA LYS A 483 14.36 -13.40 -30.71
C LYS A 483 13.59 -14.73 -30.81
N HIS A 484 12.27 -14.66 -30.96
CA HIS A 484 11.37 -15.82 -30.96
C HIS A 484 10.81 -16.17 -32.36
N ALA A 485 11.29 -15.51 -33.43
CA ALA A 485 10.89 -15.84 -34.80
C ALA A 485 11.19 -17.31 -35.14
N ASP A 486 10.24 -17.99 -35.80
CA ASP A 486 10.46 -19.33 -36.35
C ASP A 486 11.30 -19.24 -37.64
N TRP A 487 12.60 -19.10 -37.46
CA TRP A 487 13.56 -18.96 -38.56
C TRP A 487 13.61 -20.17 -39.50
N LYS A 488 13.02 -21.32 -39.12
CA LYS A 488 12.92 -22.50 -40.00
C LYS A 488 11.93 -22.30 -41.14
N ARG A 489 10.92 -21.44 -40.96
CA ARG A 489 9.90 -21.12 -41.98
C ARG A 489 10.32 -20.01 -42.96
N CYS A 490 11.51 -19.41 -42.80
CA CYS A 490 12.03 -18.36 -43.69
C CYS A 490 12.40 -18.83 -45.12
N HIS A 491 12.17 -20.11 -45.46
CA HIS A 491 12.50 -20.67 -46.77
C HIS A 491 11.36 -20.60 -47.79
N ASP A 492 10.12 -20.35 -47.35
CA ASP A 492 8.99 -20.22 -48.26
C ASP A 492 8.88 -18.77 -48.76
N GLU A 493 8.99 -18.58 -50.07
CA GLU A 493 8.89 -17.27 -50.75
C GLU A 493 7.48 -16.64 -50.66
N HIS A 494 6.55 -17.25 -49.93
CA HIS A 494 5.16 -16.79 -49.80
C HIS A 494 4.92 -16.07 -48.47
N ASN A 495 4.93 -14.73 -48.56
CA ASN A 495 4.33 -13.68 -47.71
C ASN A 495 4.52 -13.64 -46.18
N ASP A 496 4.81 -14.72 -45.47
CA ASP A 496 4.87 -14.71 -44.00
C ASP A 496 6.32 -14.76 -43.49
N LEU A 497 7.05 -13.65 -43.64
CA LEU A 497 8.38 -13.49 -43.05
C LEU A 497 8.24 -13.34 -41.51
N PRO A 498 8.59 -14.34 -40.68
CA PRO A 498 8.26 -14.35 -39.26
C PRO A 498 8.98 -13.24 -38.47
N TRP A 499 10.13 -12.77 -38.97
CA TRP A 499 10.90 -11.67 -38.38
C TRP A 499 10.31 -10.28 -38.70
N LEU A 500 9.47 -10.16 -39.72
CA LEU A 500 8.72 -8.92 -40.01
C LEU A 500 7.48 -8.77 -39.14
N ARG A 501 7.08 -9.79 -38.39
CA ARG A 501 5.86 -9.79 -37.59
C ARG A 501 5.74 -8.58 -36.66
N GLY A 502 6.80 -8.22 -35.94
CA GLY A 502 6.80 -7.02 -35.09
C GLY A 502 6.64 -5.72 -35.87
N ALA A 503 7.16 -5.66 -37.10
CA ALA A 503 6.98 -4.51 -37.99
C ALA A 503 5.54 -4.44 -38.53
N THR A 504 4.93 -5.59 -38.84
CA THR A 504 3.52 -5.69 -39.20
C THR A 504 2.63 -5.16 -38.10
N ILE A 505 2.82 -5.62 -36.86
CA ILE A 505 2.07 -5.13 -35.70
C ILE A 505 2.19 -3.61 -35.56
N LEU A 506 3.41 -3.07 -35.61
CA LEU A 506 3.64 -1.63 -35.48
C LEU A 506 3.08 -0.82 -36.65
N LYS A 507 3.07 -1.39 -37.87
CA LYS A 507 2.47 -0.78 -39.05
C LYS A 507 0.95 -0.73 -38.91
N THR A 508 0.31 -1.82 -38.47
CA THR A 508 -1.13 -1.86 -38.16
C THR A 508 -1.50 -0.84 -37.07
N LEU A 509 -0.71 -0.77 -35.98
CA LEU A 509 -0.91 0.21 -34.91
C LEU A 509 -0.78 1.67 -35.39
N ARG A 510 0.11 1.94 -36.35
CA ARG A 510 0.26 3.26 -36.96
C ARG A 510 -0.88 3.59 -37.91
N ASP A 511 -1.22 2.66 -38.80
CA ASP A 511 -2.10 2.90 -39.94
C ASP A 511 -3.59 2.84 -39.52
N GLU A 512 -3.97 1.93 -38.61
CA GLU A 512 -5.36 1.78 -38.16
C GLU A 512 -5.69 2.59 -36.90
N TYR A 513 -4.74 2.73 -35.97
CA TYR A 513 -4.98 3.34 -34.65
C TYR A 513 -4.28 4.70 -34.45
N ALA A 514 -3.62 5.23 -35.49
CA ALA A 514 -2.92 6.53 -35.49
C ALA A 514 -1.86 6.69 -34.39
N ILE A 515 -1.22 5.60 -33.95
CA ILE A 515 -0.18 5.63 -32.93
C ILE A 515 1.13 6.16 -33.55
N PRO A 516 1.81 7.16 -32.95
CA PRO A 516 3.03 7.72 -33.51
C PRO A 516 4.19 6.73 -33.46
N VAL A 517 4.65 6.30 -34.62
CA VAL A 517 5.80 5.40 -34.79
C VAL A 517 6.95 6.14 -35.44
N LYS A 518 8.09 6.23 -34.75
CA LYS A 518 9.31 6.87 -35.30
C LYS A 518 10.15 5.82 -36.04
N LEU A 519 10.18 5.95 -37.36
CA LEU A 519 10.83 4.97 -38.24
C LEU A 519 12.36 4.91 -38.07
N GLU A 520 13.00 6.03 -37.72
CA GLU A 520 14.45 6.11 -37.51
C GLU A 520 14.92 5.24 -36.33
N THR A 521 14.18 5.30 -35.22
CA THR A 521 14.48 4.49 -34.02
C THR A 521 14.22 3.02 -34.25
N LEU A 522 13.14 2.67 -34.97
CA LEU A 522 12.84 1.29 -35.34
C LEU A 522 13.90 0.69 -36.26
N THR A 523 14.37 1.45 -37.24
CA THR A 523 15.44 1.02 -38.15
C THR A 523 16.72 0.74 -37.37
N THR A 524 17.03 1.55 -36.35
CA THR A 524 18.18 1.30 -35.46
C THR A 524 18.01 0.02 -34.64
N ALA A 525 16.82 -0.21 -34.07
CA ALA A 525 16.52 -1.44 -33.32
C ALA A 525 16.60 -2.69 -34.21
N PHE A 526 16.02 -2.64 -35.41
CA PHE A 526 16.12 -3.68 -36.43
C PHE A 526 17.56 -4.03 -36.79
N ILE A 527 18.40 -3.01 -37.06
CA ILE A 527 19.83 -3.18 -37.35
C ILE A 527 20.55 -3.86 -36.19
N LEU A 528 20.25 -3.47 -34.94
CA LEU A 528 20.82 -4.09 -33.75
C LEU A 528 20.38 -5.55 -33.61
N SER A 529 19.12 -5.87 -33.86
CA SER A 529 18.59 -7.24 -33.82
C SER A 529 19.25 -8.16 -34.86
N ILE A 530 19.42 -7.68 -36.10
CA ILE A 530 20.17 -8.39 -37.14
C ILE A 530 21.62 -8.61 -36.72
N ARG A 531 22.28 -7.59 -36.17
CA ARG A 531 23.64 -7.71 -35.66
C ARG A 531 23.78 -8.81 -34.61
N ARG A 532 22.84 -8.88 -33.65
CA ARG A 532 22.82 -9.92 -32.61
C ARG A 532 22.60 -11.32 -33.20
N LEU A 533 21.77 -11.43 -34.22
CA LEU A 533 21.53 -12.69 -34.92
C LEU A 533 22.79 -13.18 -35.64
N LEU A 534 23.44 -12.30 -36.41
CA LEU A 534 24.66 -12.61 -37.14
C LEU A 534 25.84 -12.90 -36.19
N SER A 535 25.95 -12.18 -35.06
CA SER A 535 27.02 -12.44 -34.08
C SER A 535 26.87 -13.80 -33.39
N ARG A 536 25.64 -14.24 -33.11
CA ARG A 536 25.35 -15.60 -32.60
C ARG A 536 25.74 -16.70 -33.59
N GLN A 537 25.57 -16.49 -34.89
CA GLN A 537 26.04 -17.42 -35.92
C GLN A 537 27.57 -17.57 -35.91
N VAL A 538 28.30 -16.46 -35.80
CA VAL A 538 29.77 -16.47 -35.81
C VAL A 538 30.36 -17.15 -34.56
N ALA A 539 29.67 -17.06 -33.41
CA ALA A 539 30.06 -17.73 -32.17
C ALA A 539 29.79 -19.25 -32.21
N ASN A 540 28.66 -19.68 -32.78
CA ASN A 540 28.29 -21.09 -32.93
C ASN A 540 28.85 -21.70 -34.23
N ARG A 541 30.19 -21.78 -34.34
CA ARG A 541 30.92 -22.31 -35.52
C ARG A 541 30.60 -23.76 -35.93
N ARG A 542 29.70 -24.47 -35.23
CA ARG A 542 29.27 -25.84 -35.57
C ARG A 542 27.91 -25.92 -36.29
N VAL A 543 27.24 -24.81 -36.50
CA VAL A 543 25.94 -24.78 -37.20
C VAL A 543 26.12 -24.05 -38.51
N GLY A 544 25.95 -24.77 -39.63
CA GLY A 544 26.21 -24.26 -40.97
C GLY A 544 25.51 -22.93 -41.28
N ILE A 545 26.13 -22.17 -42.19
CA ILE A 545 25.74 -20.83 -42.69
C ILE A 545 24.27 -20.77 -43.15
N ASN A 546 23.63 -21.91 -43.41
CA ASN A 546 22.31 -22.03 -44.01
C ASN A 546 21.11 -21.92 -43.05
N ARG A 547 21.28 -21.82 -41.71
CA ARG A 547 20.12 -21.83 -40.80
C ARG A 547 19.21 -20.59 -40.82
N PHE A 548 19.66 -19.46 -41.37
CA PHE A 548 18.90 -18.20 -41.36
C PHE A 548 18.77 -17.56 -42.76
N GLY A 549 19.03 -18.32 -43.83
CA GLY A 549 18.53 -18.13 -45.20
C GLY A 549 18.87 -16.87 -46.02
N MET A 550 19.29 -15.75 -45.43
CA MET A 550 19.37 -14.45 -46.14
C MET A 550 20.65 -13.65 -45.84
N ALA A 551 21.13 -12.93 -46.85
CA ALA A 551 22.24 -11.98 -46.71
C ALA A 551 21.77 -10.71 -45.96
N PRO A 552 22.65 -10.00 -45.22
CA PRO A 552 22.30 -8.75 -44.53
C PRO A 552 21.66 -7.69 -45.43
N ARG A 553 22.09 -7.63 -46.70
CA ARG A 553 21.49 -6.78 -47.73
C ARG A 553 20.04 -7.14 -48.04
N SER A 554 19.73 -8.44 -48.12
CA SER A 554 18.36 -8.92 -48.37
C SER A 554 17.42 -8.52 -47.24
N TYR A 555 17.85 -8.66 -45.98
CA TYR A 555 17.08 -8.20 -44.82
C TYR A 555 16.77 -6.70 -44.87
N LEU A 556 17.78 -5.88 -45.16
CA LEU A 556 17.62 -4.42 -45.30
C LEU A 556 16.68 -4.05 -46.44
N LYS A 557 16.81 -4.69 -47.61
CA LYS A 557 15.92 -4.45 -48.76
C LYS A 557 14.47 -4.79 -48.42
N SER A 558 14.21 -5.96 -47.82
CA SER A 558 12.86 -6.36 -47.40
C SER A 558 12.27 -5.40 -46.36
N TRP A 559 13.06 -4.93 -45.39
CA TRP A 559 12.62 -3.92 -44.41
C TRP A 559 12.27 -2.58 -45.05
N CYS A 560 13.11 -2.08 -45.95
CA CYS A 560 12.88 -0.80 -46.62
C CYS A 560 11.70 -0.88 -47.60
N GLN A 561 11.53 -2.00 -48.30
CA GLN A 561 10.35 -2.28 -49.11
C GLN A 561 9.07 -2.29 -48.26
N PHE A 562 9.10 -2.97 -47.10
CA PHE A 562 7.95 -3.06 -46.21
C PHE A 562 7.45 -1.69 -45.70
N TRP A 563 8.38 -0.79 -45.39
CA TRP A 563 8.09 0.56 -44.89
C TRP A 563 8.04 1.65 -45.98
N ASN A 564 8.14 1.29 -47.26
CA ASN A 564 8.19 2.22 -48.40
C ASN A 564 9.28 3.31 -48.24
N MET A 565 10.45 2.94 -47.71
CA MET A 565 11.57 3.87 -47.52
C MET A 565 12.42 3.98 -48.79
N PRO A 566 12.66 5.19 -49.33
CA PRO A 566 13.57 5.36 -50.46
C PRO A 566 15.02 5.12 -50.02
N LEU A 567 15.59 3.99 -50.43
CA LEU A 567 16.97 3.63 -50.12
C LEU A 567 17.90 4.10 -51.26
N LYS A 568 18.72 5.13 -50.99
CA LYS A 568 19.85 5.48 -51.87
C LYS A 568 20.98 4.47 -51.65
N GLN A 569 21.64 4.06 -52.72
CA GLN A 569 22.67 3.01 -52.69
C GLN A 569 23.82 3.30 -51.70
N ASP A 570 24.23 4.56 -51.59
CA ASP A 570 25.26 5.00 -50.61
C ASP A 570 24.82 4.79 -49.15
N LYS A 571 23.53 4.99 -48.85
CA LYS A 571 22.97 4.78 -47.51
C LYS A 571 22.80 3.29 -47.21
N GLU A 572 22.44 2.47 -48.20
CA GLU A 572 22.39 1.01 -48.08
C GLU A 572 23.78 0.46 -47.70
N ASP A 573 24.82 0.87 -48.42
CA ASP A 573 26.19 0.43 -48.15
C ASP A 573 26.70 0.89 -46.78
N GLN A 574 26.34 2.09 -46.34
CA GLN A 574 26.67 2.57 -44.99
C GLN A 574 25.97 1.74 -43.89
N LEU A 575 24.71 1.38 -44.07
CA LEU A 575 23.96 0.58 -43.10
C LEU A 575 24.43 -0.89 -43.08
N VAL A 576 24.78 -1.47 -44.22
CA VAL A 576 25.37 -2.82 -44.30
C VAL A 576 26.75 -2.84 -43.62
N ARG A 577 27.59 -1.82 -43.84
CA ARG A 577 28.86 -1.66 -43.11
C ARG A 577 28.61 -1.55 -41.61
N ASN A 578 27.61 -0.77 -41.20
CA ASN A 578 27.21 -0.70 -39.80
C ASN A 578 26.81 -2.08 -39.28
N ILE A 579 25.99 -2.88 -39.97
CA ILE A 579 25.65 -4.24 -39.52
C ILE A 579 26.91 -5.11 -39.34
N LEU A 580 27.86 -5.04 -40.26
CA LEU A 580 29.04 -5.91 -40.31
C LEU A 580 30.20 -5.47 -39.41
N GLN A 581 30.27 -4.21 -38.99
CA GLN A 581 31.31 -3.73 -38.09
C GLN A 581 31.22 -4.45 -36.72
N LYS A 582 32.29 -5.15 -36.32
CA LYS A 582 32.45 -5.71 -34.97
C LYS A 582 32.67 -4.57 -33.96
N ARG A 583 31.97 -4.61 -32.82
CA ARG A 583 32.43 -3.88 -31.63
C ARG A 583 33.67 -4.59 -31.09
N SER A 584 34.74 -3.85 -30.81
CA SER A 584 35.78 -4.30 -29.88
C SER A 584 35.12 -4.66 -28.55
N PRO A 585 35.59 -5.71 -27.85
CA PRO A 585 35.00 -6.16 -26.60
C PRO A 585 35.35 -5.16 -25.49
N ASP A 586 34.50 -4.16 -25.26
CA ASP A 586 34.52 -3.46 -23.99
C ASP A 586 34.06 -4.43 -22.90
N ARG A 587 35.00 -4.75 -22.00
CA ARG A 587 34.74 -5.40 -20.73
C ARG A 587 33.85 -4.48 -19.91
N HIS A 588 32.56 -4.81 -19.79
CA HIS A 588 31.77 -4.41 -18.64
C HIS A 588 31.10 -5.63 -18.01
N PRO A 589 30.96 -5.63 -16.67
CA PRO A 589 30.66 -6.81 -15.88
C PRO A 589 29.23 -7.27 -16.13
N ARG A 590 29.00 -8.58 -15.94
CA ARG A 590 27.66 -9.16 -15.83
C ARG A 590 26.93 -8.48 -14.67
N HIS A 591 26.11 -7.49 -14.95
CA HIS A 591 24.99 -7.15 -14.08
C HIS A 591 23.74 -7.77 -14.66
N SER A 592 23.23 -8.78 -13.95
CA SER A 592 21.83 -9.16 -13.96
C SER A 592 21.03 -7.90 -13.61
N GLN A 593 20.47 -7.23 -14.61
CA GLN A 593 19.45 -6.19 -14.41
C GLN A 593 18.10 -6.86 -14.58
N THR A 594 17.55 -7.23 -13.43
CA THR A 594 16.13 -7.29 -13.13
C THR A 594 15.44 -6.03 -13.64
N LEU A 595 14.27 -6.23 -14.24
CA LEU A 595 13.33 -5.19 -14.66
C LEU A 595 12.67 -4.60 -13.41
N VAL A 596 13.14 -3.45 -12.93
CA VAL A 596 12.34 -2.53 -12.10
C VAL A 596 12.74 -1.10 -12.48
N GLU A 597 11.85 -0.43 -13.22
CA GLU A 597 11.49 1.01 -13.19
C GLU A 597 10.54 1.37 -14.34
#